data_AF-A0A497C8E2-F1
#
_entry.id   AF-A0A497C8E2-F1
#
_cell.length_a   1.000
_cell.length_b   1.000
_cell.length_c   1.000
_cell.angle_alpha   90.00
_cell.angle_beta   90.00
_cell.angle_gamma   90.00
#
_symmetry.space_group_name_H-M   'P 1'
#
loop_
_entity.id
_entity.type
_entity.pdbx_description
1 polymer ?
#
loop_
_entity_poly.entity_id
_entity_poly.type
_entity_poly.pdbx_seq_one_letter_code
_entity_poly.pdbx_strand_id
1 'polypeptide(L)'
;GLGVLFTPWTGGQSLRWVGCANYVESGEDALDAIANGEIDLSQTITIEGRSLPAPTDCSAGEGEVRLEDRLSPNEIMLHVNANLPGWVLWSEVWYPGWRAWVDGQPVSVERGDYLFQAIPVPEGQHVVVAAYRPVWFYAGGVVSLLTLMGVFFFFWRRKEHSVE
;
A
#
# COMPACT_ATOMS: atom_id res chain seq x y z
N GLY A 1 5.56 -4.73 39.68
CA GLY A 1 5.77 -4.96 38.24
C GLY A 1 5.32 -3.73 37.51
N LEU A 2 6.22 -3.08 36.79
CA LEU A 2 5.91 -1.87 36.02
C LEU A 2 5.08 -2.27 34.79
N GLY A 3 3.76 -2.39 34.98
CA GLY A 3 2.82 -2.64 33.89
C GLY A 3 2.53 -1.33 33.18
N VAL A 4 3.10 -1.13 32.00
CA VAL A 4 2.72 -0.03 31.12
C VAL A 4 1.30 -0.30 30.64
N LEU A 5 0.36 0.57 31.00
CA LEU A 5 -1.00 0.51 30.47
C LEU A 5 -0.96 0.98 29.01
N PHE A 6 -1.12 0.05 28.08
CA PHE A 6 -1.38 0.38 26.69
C PHE A 6 -2.86 0.72 26.55
N THR A 7 -3.16 2.01 26.41
CA THR A 7 -4.43 2.46 25.86
C THR A 7 -4.28 2.54 24.34
N PRO A 8 -4.96 1.68 23.56
CA PRO A 8 -4.90 1.79 22.10
C PRO A 8 -5.43 3.17 21.69
N TRP A 9 -4.60 3.92 20.97
CA TRP A 9 -4.97 5.24 20.47
C TRP A 9 -5.95 5.05 19.31
N THR A 10 -7.21 5.41 19.55
CA THR A 10 -8.31 5.31 18.57
C THR A 10 -8.46 6.56 17.69
N GLY A 11 -7.63 7.59 17.92
CA GLY A 11 -7.79 8.93 17.33
C GLY A 11 -7.00 9.20 16.06
N GLY A 12 -6.21 8.25 15.58
CA GLY A 12 -5.44 8.41 14.35
C GLY A 12 -6.19 7.98 13.14
N GLN A 13 -6.81 8.91 12.45
CA GLN A 13 -7.13 8.66 11.06
C GLN A 13 -5.80 8.61 10.30
N SER A 14 -5.25 7.40 10.12
CA SER A 14 -4.13 7.17 9.22
C SER A 14 -4.56 7.24 7.75
N LEU A 15 -5.83 7.53 7.48
CA LEU A 15 -6.43 7.56 6.16
C LEU A 15 -7.02 8.94 5.90
N ARG A 16 -6.76 9.48 4.72
CA ARG A 16 -7.27 10.77 4.27
C ARG A 16 -7.66 10.70 2.80
N TRP A 17 -8.73 11.40 2.44
CA TRP A 17 -9.05 11.71 1.06
C TRP A 17 -8.28 12.94 0.58
N VAL A 18 -7.70 12.89 -0.62
CA VAL A 18 -7.06 14.04 -1.27
C VAL A 18 -7.52 14.14 -2.71
N GLY A 19 -8.20 15.23 -3.06
CA GLY A 19 -8.73 15.46 -4.41
C GLY A 19 -7.72 16.03 -5.41
N CYS A 20 -6.65 16.67 -4.94
CA CYS A 20 -5.65 17.35 -5.78
C CYS A 20 -4.28 16.67 -5.68
N ALA A 21 -3.65 16.40 -6.81
CA ALA A 21 -2.33 15.76 -6.86
C ALA A 21 -1.32 16.61 -7.66
N ASN A 22 -0.14 16.81 -7.08
CA ASN A 22 1.04 17.30 -7.77
C ASN A 22 1.95 16.12 -8.12
N TYR A 23 2.50 16.11 -9.32
CA TYR A 23 3.36 15.02 -9.79
C TYR A 23 4.80 15.47 -9.87
N VAL A 24 5.69 14.59 -9.40
CA VAL A 24 7.14 14.80 -9.42
C VAL A 24 7.84 13.60 -10.03
N GLU A 25 9.04 13.82 -10.58
CA GLU A 25 9.77 12.76 -11.28
C GLU A 25 10.45 11.78 -10.32
N SER A 26 10.86 12.27 -9.15
CA SER A 26 11.59 11.50 -8.14
C SER A 26 11.14 11.81 -6.71
N GLY A 27 11.54 10.94 -5.77
CA GLY A 27 11.32 11.21 -4.35
C GLY A 27 12.20 12.33 -3.78
N GLU A 28 13.32 12.64 -4.42
CA GLU A 28 14.12 13.81 -4.07
C GLU A 28 13.34 15.08 -4.38
N ASP A 29 12.74 15.17 -5.57
CA ASP A 29 11.87 16.28 -5.95
C ASP A 29 10.63 16.38 -5.04
N ALA A 30 10.05 15.24 -4.65
CA ALA A 30 8.92 15.20 -3.70
C ALA A 30 9.33 15.80 -2.35
N LEU A 31 10.47 15.35 -1.83
CA LEU A 31 10.98 15.77 -0.54
C LEU A 31 11.36 17.25 -0.54
N ASP A 32 12.02 17.73 -1.60
CA ASP A 32 12.42 19.12 -1.73
C ASP A 32 11.19 20.05 -1.80
N ALA A 33 10.18 19.69 -2.58
CA ALA A 33 8.93 20.48 -2.68
C ALA A 33 8.21 20.60 -1.33
N ILE A 34 8.20 19.51 -0.54
CA ILE A 34 7.62 19.48 0.81
C ILE A 34 8.49 20.28 1.80
N ALA A 35 9.81 20.07 1.79
CA ALA A 35 10.74 20.69 2.73
C ALA A 35 10.84 22.21 2.55
N ASN A 36 10.73 22.69 1.31
CA ASN A 36 10.74 24.12 0.99
C ASN A 36 9.39 24.80 1.25
N GLY A 37 8.34 24.04 1.60
CA GLY A 37 7.00 24.56 1.86
C GLY A 37 6.29 25.07 0.60
N GLU A 38 6.64 24.54 -0.57
CA GLU A 38 6.02 24.91 -1.85
C GLU A 38 4.62 24.31 -2.02
N ILE A 39 4.29 23.27 -1.26
CA ILE A 39 3.04 22.51 -1.35
C ILE A 39 2.30 22.51 0.00
N ASP A 40 1.03 22.91 -0.02
CA ASP A 40 0.14 22.72 1.11
C ASP A 40 -0.37 21.27 1.17
N LEU A 41 0.31 20.46 1.98
CA LEU A 41 -0.04 19.06 2.20
C LEU A 41 -1.42 18.86 2.82
N SER A 42 -2.09 19.88 3.34
CA SER A 42 -3.46 19.75 3.84
C SER A 42 -4.48 19.58 2.71
N GLN A 43 -4.16 20.08 1.51
CA GLN A 43 -5.08 20.10 0.35
C GLN A 43 -4.56 19.30 -0.85
N THR A 44 -3.25 19.12 -0.96
CA THR A 44 -2.60 18.49 -2.12
C THR A 44 -1.73 17.31 -1.69
N ILE A 45 -1.73 16.25 -2.49
CA ILE A 45 -0.80 15.11 -2.35
C ILE A 45 0.29 15.21 -3.42
N THR A 46 1.53 14.90 -3.06
CA THR A 46 2.64 14.80 -4.01
C THR A 46 2.84 13.35 -4.41
N ILE A 47 2.63 13.01 -5.69
CA ILE A 47 2.78 11.65 -6.21
C ILE A 47 4.11 11.51 -6.94
N GLU A 48 4.92 10.54 -6.54
CA GLU A 48 6.17 10.20 -7.22
C GLU A 48 5.90 9.36 -8.48
N GLY A 49 6.43 9.81 -9.61
CA GLY A 49 6.39 9.10 -10.89
C GLY A 49 5.25 9.52 -11.81
N ARG A 50 5.39 9.19 -13.11
CA ARG A 50 4.35 9.43 -14.12
C ARG A 50 3.39 8.25 -14.18
N SER A 51 2.29 8.33 -13.46
CA SER A 51 1.20 7.35 -13.58
C SER A 51 -0.14 8.04 -13.79
N LEU A 52 -0.61 7.97 -15.04
CA LEU A 52 -1.96 8.25 -15.54
C LEU A 52 -2.50 9.67 -15.27
N PRO A 53 -3.47 10.19 -16.05
CA PRO A 53 -3.95 11.55 -15.83
C PRO A 53 -4.66 11.61 -14.47
N ALA A 54 -4.05 12.29 -13.49
CA ALA A 54 -4.80 12.78 -12.35
C ALA A 54 -5.95 13.66 -12.82
N PRO A 55 -7.00 13.77 -12.00
CA PRO A 55 -7.83 14.96 -11.98
C PRO A 55 -6.91 16.18 -11.86
N THR A 56 -6.74 16.91 -12.97
CA THR A 56 -6.00 18.16 -13.00
C THR A 56 -6.83 19.30 -12.41
N ASP A 57 -8.14 19.07 -12.29
CA ASP A 57 -9.06 19.99 -11.66
C ASP A 57 -9.06 19.76 -10.15
N CYS A 58 -8.30 20.59 -9.43
CA CYS A 58 -8.25 20.63 -7.97
C CYS A 58 -9.49 21.33 -7.37
N SER A 59 -10.62 21.39 -8.10
CA SER A 59 -11.91 21.71 -7.50
C SER A 59 -12.12 20.71 -6.36
N ALA A 60 -12.30 21.22 -5.14
CA ALA A 60 -12.24 20.47 -3.90
C ALA A 60 -13.17 19.25 -3.91
N GLY A 61 -12.67 18.13 -4.43
CA GLY A 61 -13.34 16.85 -4.39
C GLY A 61 -13.45 16.45 -2.93
N GLU A 62 -14.65 16.60 -2.37
CA GLU A 62 -14.94 16.15 -1.03
C GLU A 62 -15.14 14.64 -1.10
N GLY A 63 -14.36 13.95 -0.26
CA GLY A 63 -14.44 12.51 -0.15
C GLY A 63 -14.23 12.08 1.29
N GLU A 64 -14.95 11.04 1.67
CA GLU A 64 -14.82 10.42 2.97
C GLU A 64 -14.21 9.03 2.81
N VAL A 65 -13.20 8.73 3.61
CA VAL A 65 -12.58 7.41 3.70
C VAL A 65 -12.87 6.84 5.07
N ARG A 66 -13.45 5.65 5.11
CA ARG A 66 -13.68 4.92 6.35
C ARG A 66 -12.98 3.58 6.28
N LEU A 67 -12.18 3.27 7.30
CA LEU A 67 -11.70 1.92 7.52
C LEU A 67 -12.88 1.07 7.95
N GLU A 68 -13.24 0.08 7.14
CA GLU A 68 -14.28 -0.88 7.49
C GLU A 68 -13.70 -1.95 8.41
N ASP A 69 -12.68 -2.64 7.91
CA ASP A 69 -12.11 -3.80 8.57
C ASP A 69 -10.61 -3.94 8.29
N ARG A 70 -9.89 -4.42 9.31
CA ARG A 70 -8.56 -5.00 9.15
C ARG A 70 -8.74 -6.50 8.98
N LEU A 71 -8.83 -6.96 7.73
CA LEU A 71 -9.02 -8.37 7.39
C LEU A 71 -7.84 -9.23 7.88
N SER A 72 -6.61 -8.68 7.83
CA SER A 72 -5.42 -9.29 8.41
C SER A 72 -4.36 -8.23 8.74
N PRO A 73 -3.23 -8.57 9.40
CA PRO A 73 -2.14 -7.63 9.61
C PRO A 73 -1.57 -7.01 8.31
N ASN A 74 -1.76 -7.69 7.18
CA ASN A 74 -1.23 -7.31 5.87
C ASN A 74 -2.34 -6.93 4.88
N GLU A 75 -3.59 -6.79 5.31
CA GLU A 75 -4.72 -6.53 4.43
C GLU A 75 -5.79 -5.66 5.11
N ILE A 76 -6.17 -4.57 4.46
CA ILE A 76 -7.19 -3.63 4.92
C ILE A 76 -8.29 -3.45 3.88
N MET A 77 -9.50 -3.13 4.34
CA MET A 77 -10.66 -2.81 3.52
C MET A 77 -11.23 -1.46 3.93
N LEU A 78 -11.46 -0.60 2.93
CA LEU A 78 -11.90 0.78 3.08
C LEU A 78 -13.18 1.01 2.28
N HIS A 79 -14.10 1.80 2.84
CA HIS A 79 -15.17 2.43 2.07
C HIS A 79 -14.77 3.85 1.72
N VAL A 80 -14.93 4.19 0.45
CA VAL A 80 -14.73 5.54 -0.07
C VAL A 80 -16.05 6.04 -0.63
N ASN A 81 -16.41 7.27 -0.30
CA ASN A 81 -17.50 7.99 -0.96
C ASN A 81 -17.00 9.38 -1.33
N ALA A 82 -16.84 9.65 -2.62
CA ALA A 82 -16.32 10.91 -3.13
C ALA A 82 -17.16 11.46 -4.27
N ASN A 83 -17.27 12.78 -4.37
CA ASN A 83 -18.03 13.46 -5.43
C ASN A 83 -17.22 13.70 -6.72
N LEU A 84 -15.89 13.54 -6.65
CA LEU A 84 -14.93 13.66 -7.74
C LEU A 84 -13.86 12.57 -7.57
N PRO A 85 -13.11 12.22 -8.63
CA PRO A 85 -12.00 11.28 -8.49
C PRO A 85 -10.88 11.89 -7.64
N GLY A 86 -10.07 11.04 -7.00
CA GLY A 86 -9.00 11.49 -6.13
C GLY A 86 -8.18 10.34 -5.56
N TRP A 87 -7.59 10.57 -4.40
CA TRP A 87 -6.63 9.67 -3.78
C TRP A 87 -7.01 9.34 -2.34
N VAL A 88 -6.90 8.07 -1.99
CA VAL A 88 -6.76 7.65 -0.60
C VAL A 88 -5.29 7.74 -0.24
N LEU A 89 -4.95 8.66 0.65
CA LEU A 89 -3.66 8.74 1.29
C LEU A 89 -3.70 7.92 2.57
N TRP A 90 -2.89 6.87 2.64
CA TRP A 90 -2.71 6.05 3.82
C TRP A 90 -1.34 6.34 4.42
N SER A 91 -1.32 6.92 5.62
CA SER A 91 -0.14 7.28 6.43
C SER A 91 0.64 6.07 6.97
N GLU A 92 0.81 5.05 6.13
CA GLU A 92 1.71 3.92 6.31
C GLU A 92 2.85 4.03 5.31
N VAL A 93 4.04 3.61 5.73
CA VAL A 93 5.24 3.71 4.91
C VAL A 93 5.07 2.90 3.63
N TRP A 94 5.29 3.55 2.48
CA TRP A 94 5.29 2.89 1.18
C TRP A 94 6.46 1.90 1.08
N TYR A 95 6.16 0.68 0.64
CA TYR A 95 7.16 -0.35 0.36
C TYR A 95 6.76 -1.18 -0.86
N PRO A 96 7.70 -1.63 -1.71
CA PRO A 96 7.38 -2.48 -2.84
C PRO A 96 6.69 -3.79 -2.41
N GLY A 97 5.57 -4.12 -3.03
CA GLY A 97 4.83 -5.36 -2.77
C GLY A 97 3.40 -5.18 -2.27
N TRP A 98 3.01 -3.95 -1.90
CA TRP A 98 1.61 -3.59 -1.74
C TRP A 98 0.87 -3.67 -3.09
N ARG A 99 -0.37 -4.13 -3.02
CA ARG A 99 -1.32 -4.15 -4.14
C ARG A 99 -2.64 -3.60 -3.66
N ALA A 100 -3.33 -2.87 -4.53
CA ALA A 100 -4.66 -2.36 -4.23
C ALA A 100 -5.66 -2.74 -5.31
N TRP A 101 -6.93 -2.77 -4.91
CA TRP A 101 -8.06 -3.01 -5.77
C TRP A 101 -9.18 -2.03 -5.43
N VAL A 102 -9.81 -1.46 -6.45
CA VAL A 102 -11.04 -0.66 -6.32
C VAL A 102 -12.16 -1.47 -6.96
N ASP A 103 -13.17 -1.85 -6.17
CA ASP A 103 -14.26 -2.75 -6.58
C ASP A 103 -13.76 -4.04 -7.27
N GLY A 104 -12.65 -4.58 -6.76
CA GLY A 104 -12.00 -5.78 -7.29
C GLY A 104 -11.14 -5.56 -8.54
N GLN A 105 -11.11 -4.36 -9.13
CA GLN A 105 -10.22 -4.03 -10.24
C GLN A 105 -8.84 -3.60 -9.72
N PRO A 106 -7.73 -4.17 -10.24
CA PRO A 106 -6.40 -3.84 -9.76
C PRO A 106 -6.03 -2.38 -10.09
N VAL A 107 -5.47 -1.69 -9.10
CA VAL A 107 -4.91 -0.34 -9.23
C VAL A 107 -3.49 -0.30 -8.67
N SER A 108 -2.68 0.65 -9.12
CA SER A 108 -1.35 0.87 -8.56
C SER A 108 -1.43 1.52 -7.18
N VAL A 109 -0.48 1.13 -6.30
CA VAL A 109 -0.22 1.81 -5.04
C VAL A 109 0.98 2.71 -5.27
N GLU A 110 0.72 4.00 -5.44
CA GLU A 110 1.76 4.99 -5.66
C GLU A 110 2.35 5.47 -4.33
N ARG A 111 3.50 6.11 -4.42
CA ARG A 111 4.13 6.76 -3.27
C ARG A 111 3.67 8.21 -3.22
N GLY A 112 2.96 8.54 -2.15
CA GLY A 112 2.42 9.87 -1.85
C GLY A 112 3.20 10.58 -0.75
N ASP A 113 3.36 11.88 -0.86
CA ASP A 113 4.04 12.75 0.12
C ASP A 113 5.38 12.16 0.59
N TYR A 114 6.15 11.65 -0.37
CA TYR A 114 7.46 11.00 -0.21
C TYR A 114 7.47 9.66 0.56
N LEU A 115 6.61 9.48 1.57
CA LEU A 115 6.68 8.33 2.48
C LEU A 115 5.46 7.43 2.46
N PHE A 116 4.31 7.93 2.03
CA PHE A 116 3.02 7.29 2.29
C PHE A 116 2.48 6.53 1.09
N GLN A 117 1.51 5.67 1.34
CA GLN A 117 0.81 4.95 0.27
C GLN A 117 -0.33 5.81 -0.28
N ALA A 118 -0.41 5.93 -1.59
CA ALA A 118 -1.45 6.65 -2.29
C ALA A 118 -2.19 5.71 -3.27
N ILE A 119 -3.50 5.61 -3.15
CA ILE A 119 -4.33 4.73 -3.98
C ILE A 119 -5.32 5.61 -4.76
N PRO A 120 -5.32 5.56 -6.11
CA PRO A 120 -6.27 6.33 -6.91
C PRO A 120 -7.66 5.70 -6.83
N VAL A 121 -8.70 6.52 -6.66
CA VAL A 121 -10.10 6.08 -6.59
C VAL A 121 -10.97 7.00 -7.46
N PRO A 122 -11.85 6.43 -8.31
CA PRO A 122 -12.82 7.21 -9.09
C PRO A 122 -13.85 7.95 -8.23
N GLU A 123 -14.65 8.80 -8.87
CA GLU A 123 -15.83 9.40 -8.24
C GLU A 123 -16.89 8.33 -7.92
N GLY A 124 -17.59 8.51 -6.80
CA GLY A 124 -18.67 7.63 -6.36
C GLY A 124 -18.37 6.87 -5.08
N GLN A 125 -19.11 5.78 -4.88
CA GLN A 125 -18.96 4.88 -3.74
C GLN A 125 -18.19 3.64 -4.15
N HIS A 126 -17.10 3.36 -3.45
CA HIS A 126 -16.17 2.30 -3.80
C HIS A 126 -15.68 1.55 -2.58
N VAL A 127 -15.42 0.26 -2.77
CA VAL A 127 -14.67 -0.56 -1.81
C VAL A 127 -13.22 -0.66 -2.28
N VAL A 128 -12.31 -0.19 -1.44
CA VAL A 128 -10.87 -0.27 -1.68
C VAL A 128 -10.26 -1.33 -0.78
N VAL A 129 -9.58 -2.30 -1.39
CA VAL A 129 -8.81 -3.32 -0.66
C VAL A 129 -7.34 -3.07 -0.93
N ALA A 130 -6.52 -3.01 0.13
CA ALA A 130 -5.07 -2.91 0.02
C ALA A 130 -4.41 -4.07 0.78
N ALA A 131 -3.52 -4.80 0.11
CA ALA A 131 -2.85 -5.96 0.68
C ALA A 131 -1.36 -6.03 0.36
N TYR A 132 -0.54 -6.37 1.34
CA TYR A 132 0.89 -6.60 1.17
C TYR A 132 1.16 -8.03 0.67
N ARG A 133 1.58 -8.17 -0.60
CA ARG A 133 1.81 -9.45 -1.27
C ARG A 133 3.15 -9.43 -2.05
N PRO A 134 4.30 -9.43 -1.34
CA PRO A 134 5.63 -9.30 -1.94
C PRO A 134 6.03 -10.54 -2.74
N VAL A 135 6.63 -10.32 -3.92
CA VAL A 135 7.03 -11.40 -4.84
C VAL A 135 8.09 -12.32 -4.22
N TRP A 136 9.01 -11.77 -3.44
CA TRP A 136 10.13 -12.50 -2.83
C TRP A 136 9.70 -13.57 -1.83
N PHE A 137 8.58 -13.35 -1.13
CA PHE A 137 8.03 -14.33 -0.21
C PHE A 137 7.66 -15.64 -0.93
N TYR A 138 6.98 -15.52 -2.08
CA TYR A 138 6.63 -16.68 -2.90
C TYR A 138 7.86 -17.34 -3.53
N ALA A 139 8.82 -16.55 -4.00
CA ALA A 139 10.08 -17.07 -4.55
C ALA A 139 10.87 -17.89 -3.51
N GLY A 140 10.99 -17.38 -2.28
CA GLY A 140 11.65 -18.10 -1.18
C GLY A 140 10.95 -19.41 -0.83
N GLY A 141 9.61 -19.43 -0.88
CA GLY A 141 8.82 -20.65 -0.69
C GLY A 141 9.14 -21.73 -1.73
N VAL A 142 9.24 -21.35 -3.01
CA VAL A 142 9.61 -22.27 -4.09
C VAL A 142 11.03 -22.82 -3.88
N VAL A 143 12.00 -21.97 -3.58
CA VAL A 143 13.39 -22.40 -3.33
C VAL A 143 13.47 -23.37 -2.14
N SER A 144 12.74 -23.08 -1.06
CA SER A 144 12.71 -23.94 0.13
C SER A 144 12.11 -25.31 -0.19
N LEU A 145 11.03 -25.35 -0.97
CA LEU A 145 10.41 -26.61 -1.41
C LEU A 145 11.36 -27.44 -2.28
N LEU A 146 12.04 -26.82 -3.25
CA LEU A 146 13.02 -27.50 -4.10
C LEU A 146 14.19 -28.06 -3.29
N THR A 147 14.64 -27.31 -2.29
CA THR A 147 15.71 -27.75 -1.38
C THR A 147 15.27 -28.97 -0.56
N LEU A 148 14.07 -28.94 0.01
CA LEU A 148 13.52 -30.08 0.76
C LEU A 148 13.35 -31.31 -0.13
N MET A 149 12.88 -31.15 -1.37
CA MET A 149 12.76 -32.23 -2.34
C MET A 149 14.14 -32.81 -2.69
N GLY A 150 15.15 -31.97 -2.89
CA GLY A 150 16.51 -32.40 -3.18
C GLY A 150 17.14 -33.17 -2.02
N VAL A 151 16.97 -32.70 -0.78
CA VAL A 151 17.42 -33.38 0.44
C VAL A 151 16.70 -34.71 0.61
N PHE A 152 15.38 -34.74 0.46
CA PHE A 152 14.58 -35.96 0.53
C PHE A 152 15.04 -36.99 -0.50
N PHE A 153 15.22 -36.56 -1.75
CA PHE A 153 15.70 -37.42 -2.83
C PHE A 153 17.11 -37.98 -2.55
N PHE A 154 18.03 -37.15 -2.04
CA PHE A 154 19.38 -37.58 -1.66
C PHE A 154 19.35 -38.68 -0.60
N PHE A 155 18.57 -38.50 0.47
CA PHE A 155 18.45 -39.51 1.53
C PHE A 155 17.72 -40.77 1.08
N TRP A 156 16.71 -40.65 0.22
CA TRP A 156 16.03 -41.79 -0.37
C TRP A 156 16.99 -42.65 -1.18
N ARG A 157 17.77 -42.06 -2.10
CA ARG A 157 18.78 -42.79 -2.87
C ARG A 157 19.82 -43.46 -1.98
N ARG A 158 20.23 -42.81 -0.89
CA ARG A 158 21.21 -43.36 0.03
C ARG A 158 20.68 -44.59 0.80
N LYS A 159 19.38 -44.63 1.08
CA LYS A 159 18.73 -45.78 1.74
C LYS A 159 18.61 -47.00 0.82
N GLU A 160 18.39 -46.80 -0.47
CA GLU A 160 18.36 -47.90 -1.45
C GLU A 160 19.73 -48.57 -1.61
N HIS A 161 20.82 -47.80 -1.53
CA HIS A 161 22.19 -48.32 -1.64
C HIS A 161 22.74 -49.03 -0.39
N SER A 162 22.02 -49.06 0.75
CA SER A 162 22.48 -49.74 1.97
C SER A 162 21.78 -51.08 2.23
N VAL A 163 20.99 -51.58 1.27
CA VAL A 163 20.19 -52.82 1.39
C VAL A 163 20.75 -53.95 0.50
N GLU A 164 21.83 -53.71 -0.25
CA GLU A 164 22.70 -54.74 -0.85
C GLU A 164 23.92 -55.03 0.04
#